data_AF-A0A368VWK0-F1
#
_entry.id   AF-A0A368VWK0-F1
#
_cell.length_a   1.000
_cell.length_b   1.000
_cell.length_c   1.000
_cell.angle_alpha   90.00
_cell.angle_beta   90.00
_cell.angle_gamma   90.00
#
_symmetry.space_group_name_H-M   'P 1'
#
loop_
_entity.id
_entity.type
_entity.pdbx_description
1 polymer ?
#
loop_
_entity_poly.entity_id
_entity_poly.type
_entity_poly.pdbx_seq_one_letter_code
_entity_poly.pdbx_strand_id
1 'polypeptide(L)'
;MAYVNGNLALQPKRKQNQQQVIRETKKVVVTRKSIPVQEKLLYLFTVLMCVVVAGVIIFRYAQIYDMNLEIKQLNNDYQAMNVEMEELKKQVEMLSDPERIRKMAETQGMVSSLEGGITVKTGDDEIKSAMRE
;
A
#
# COMPACT_ATOMS: atom_id res chain seq x y z
N MET A 1 -73.00 71.73 -75.31
CA MET A 1 -73.31 71.62 -73.86
C MET A 1 -74.51 70.72 -73.70
N ALA A 2 -74.35 69.60 -73.01
CA ALA A 2 -75.40 68.83 -72.37
C ALA A 2 -74.68 67.88 -71.40
N TYR A 3 -74.66 68.27 -70.13
CA TYR A 3 -74.12 67.49 -69.04
C TYR A 3 -75.00 66.25 -68.82
N VAL A 4 -74.39 65.08 -68.74
CA VAL A 4 -75.03 63.90 -68.16
C VAL A 4 -74.20 63.48 -66.96
N ASN A 5 -74.54 64.09 -65.82
CA ASN A 5 -74.28 63.53 -64.51
C ASN A 5 -75.28 62.39 -64.31
N GLY A 6 -74.88 61.18 -64.71
CA GLY A 6 -75.61 59.94 -64.46
C GLY A 6 -74.79 59.08 -63.53
N ASN A 7 -75.40 58.69 -62.40
CA ASN A 7 -74.86 57.80 -61.38
C ASN A 7 -74.43 56.44 -61.97
N LEU A 8 -73.25 56.39 -62.56
CA LEU A 8 -72.65 55.17 -63.05
C LEU A 8 -71.85 54.58 -61.88
N ALA A 9 -72.55 53.85 -61.02
CA ALA A 9 -71.91 52.91 -60.13
C ALA A 9 -71.28 51.80 -60.99
N LEU A 10 -70.10 52.10 -61.56
CA LEU A 10 -69.16 51.08 -61.97
C LEU A 10 -68.92 50.25 -60.72
N GLN A 11 -69.53 49.07 -60.64
CA GLN A 11 -69.08 48.06 -59.69
C GLN A 11 -67.59 47.89 -59.97
N PRO A 12 -66.69 48.22 -59.03
CA PRO A 12 -65.31 47.82 -59.21
C PRO A 12 -65.36 46.31 -59.36
N LYS A 13 -64.92 45.80 -60.53
CA LYS A 13 -64.71 44.36 -60.77
C LYS A 13 -64.14 43.80 -59.48
N ARG A 14 -64.95 43.02 -58.75
CA ARG A 14 -64.53 42.30 -57.57
C ARG A 14 -63.24 41.62 -57.99
N LYS A 15 -62.11 42.04 -57.40
CA LYS A 15 -60.82 41.40 -57.67
C LYS A 15 -61.09 39.92 -57.49
N GLN A 16 -61.08 39.20 -58.62
CA GLN A 16 -61.17 37.75 -58.61
C GLN A 16 -60.15 37.34 -57.58
N ASN A 17 -60.66 36.63 -56.58
CA ASN A 17 -59.95 36.03 -55.48
C ASN A 17 -58.58 35.58 -56.00
N GLN A 18 -57.58 36.45 -55.95
CA GLN A 18 -56.20 36.06 -56.12
C GLN A 18 -56.00 35.31 -54.83
N GLN A 19 -56.29 34.01 -54.92
CA GLN A 19 -55.93 33.03 -53.94
C GLN A 19 -54.52 33.40 -53.58
N GLN A 20 -54.37 34.01 -52.41
CA GLN A 20 -53.08 34.21 -51.82
C GLN A 20 -52.62 32.78 -51.68
N VAL A 21 -51.73 32.35 -52.57
CA VAL A 21 -51.04 31.09 -52.42
C VAL A 21 -50.22 31.33 -51.17
N ILE A 22 -50.82 31.01 -50.03
CA ILE A 22 -50.18 31.01 -48.73
C ILE A 22 -49.05 30.01 -48.93
N ARG A 23 -47.87 30.53 -49.25
CA ARG A 23 -46.66 29.73 -49.19
C ARG A 23 -46.52 29.40 -47.74
N GLU A 24 -46.86 28.17 -47.39
CA GLU A 24 -46.57 27.60 -46.08
C GLU A 24 -45.06 27.69 -45.90
N THR A 25 -44.59 28.78 -45.29
CA THR A 25 -43.21 28.90 -44.85
C THR A 25 -43.11 27.96 -43.67
N LYS A 26 -42.82 26.69 -43.97
CA LYS A 26 -42.55 25.66 -42.97
C LYS A 26 -41.46 26.21 -42.06
N LYS A 27 -41.86 26.65 -40.86
CA LYS A 27 -40.95 27.10 -39.82
C LYS A 27 -40.06 25.90 -39.49
N VAL A 28 -38.84 25.91 -40.00
CA VAL A 28 -37.84 24.90 -39.65
C VAL A 28 -37.51 25.12 -38.19
N VAL A 29 -38.18 24.38 -37.31
CA VAL A 29 -37.85 24.35 -35.89
C VAL A 29 -36.52 23.62 -35.80
N VAL A 30 -35.43 24.40 -35.67
CA VAL A 30 -34.11 23.84 -35.40
C VAL A 30 -34.14 23.29 -33.97
N THR A 31 -34.47 22.01 -33.83
CA THR A 31 -34.35 21.32 -32.54
C THR A 31 -32.88 21.28 -32.17
N ARG A 32 -32.53 21.76 -30.97
CA ARG A 32 -31.15 21.72 -30.47
C ARG A 32 -30.65 20.27 -30.52
N LYS A 33 -29.52 20.04 -31.20
CA LYS A 33 -28.86 18.74 -31.26
C LYS A 33 -28.60 18.28 -29.82
N SER A 34 -29.25 17.21 -29.38
CA SER A 34 -28.93 16.58 -28.11
C SER A 34 -27.50 16.04 -28.23
N ILE A 35 -26.62 16.49 -27.34
CA ILE A 35 -25.25 15.99 -27.25
C ILE A 35 -25.32 14.46 -27.16
N PRO A 36 -24.61 13.73 -28.04
CA PRO A 36 -24.69 12.28 -28.10
C PRO A 36 -24.31 11.69 -26.73
N VAL A 37 -25.09 10.70 -26.29
CA VAL A 37 -24.94 10.08 -24.96
C VAL A 37 -23.53 9.53 -24.72
N GLN A 38 -22.85 9.15 -25.80
CA GLN A 38 -21.48 8.65 -25.82
C GLN A 38 -20.46 9.67 -25.29
N GLU A 39 -20.57 10.95 -25.67
CA GLU A 39 -19.64 11.98 -25.17
C GLU A 39 -19.80 12.18 -23.67
N LYS A 40 -21.04 12.24 -23.17
CA LYS A 40 -21.30 12.34 -21.72
C LYS A 40 -20.77 11.13 -20.94
N LEU A 41 -20.86 9.94 -21.51
CA LEU A 41 -20.37 8.72 -20.88
C LEU A 41 -18.84 8.71 -20.78
N LEU A 42 -18.14 9.17 -21.83
CA LEU A 42 -16.68 9.29 -21.84
C LEU A 42 -16.18 10.28 -20.79
N TYR A 43 -16.82 11.44 -20.64
CA TYR A 43 -16.46 12.39 -19.58
C TYR A 43 -16.70 11.84 -18.18
N LEU A 44 -17.80 11.11 -17.96
CA LEU A 44 -18.05 10.46 -16.67
C LEU A 44 -17.00 9.38 -16.38
N PHE A 45 -16.60 8.62 -17.41
CA PHE A 45 -15.55 7.62 -17.30
C PHE A 45 -14.19 8.25 -16.96
N THR A 46 -13.80 9.35 -17.60
CA THR A 46 -12.51 10.00 -17.28
C THR A 46 -12.49 10.55 -15.85
N VAL A 47 -13.60 11.15 -15.38
CA VAL A 47 -13.73 11.59 -13.99
C VAL A 47 -13.62 10.40 -13.03
N LEU A 48 -14.33 9.31 -13.31
CA LEU A 48 -14.25 8.08 -12.51
C LEU A 48 -12.82 7.54 -12.46
N MET A 49 -12.15 7.46 -13.61
CA MET A 49 -10.77 6.99 -13.71
C MET A 49 -9.82 7.85 -12.87
N CYS A 50 -9.99 9.18 -12.92
CA CYS A 50 -9.22 10.11 -12.10
C CYS A 50 -9.43 9.87 -10.59
N VAL A 51 -10.68 9.68 -10.16
CA VAL A 51 -11.00 9.38 -8.75
C VAL A 51 -10.41 8.04 -8.32
N VAL A 52 -10.46 7.02 -9.17
CA VAL A 52 -9.84 5.71 -8.89
C VAL A 52 -8.34 5.86 -8.71
N VAL A 53 -7.65 6.56 -9.60
CA VAL A 53 -6.19 6.79 -9.48
C VAL A 53 -5.87 7.52 -8.18
N ALA A 54 -6.62 8.58 -7.83
CA ALA A 54 -6.44 9.28 -6.56
C ALA A 54 -6.67 8.34 -5.35
N GLY A 55 -7.70 7.50 -5.40
CA GLY A 55 -7.98 6.50 -4.37
C GLY A 55 -6.86 5.47 -4.20
N VAL A 56 -6.29 4.96 -5.30
CA VAL A 56 -5.15 4.04 -5.24
C VAL A 56 -3.94 4.70 -4.60
N ILE A 57 -3.65 5.95 -4.94
CA ILE A 57 -2.53 6.69 -4.34
C ILE A 57 -2.71 6.79 -2.82
N ILE A 58 -3.88 7.24 -2.35
CA ILE A 58 -4.17 7.36 -0.91
C ILE A 58 -4.03 6.00 -0.21
N PHE A 59 -4.57 4.93 -0.81
CA PHE A 59 -4.47 3.59 -0.26
C PHE A 59 -3.02 3.10 -0.16
N ARG A 60 -2.19 3.38 -1.18
CA ARG A 60 -0.76 3.08 -1.14
C ARG A 60 -0.03 3.85 -0.05
N TYR A 61 -0.37 5.11 0.19
CA TYR A 61 0.21 5.89 1.28
C TYR A 61 -0.14 5.32 2.66
N ALA A 62 -1.38 4.86 2.87
CA ALA A 62 -1.76 4.19 4.10
C ALA A 62 -0.95 2.90 4.33
N GLN A 63 -0.81 2.06 3.31
CA GLN A 63 0.02 0.84 3.39
C GLN A 63 1.48 1.13 3.75
N ILE A 64 2.07 2.18 3.17
CA ILE A 64 3.44 2.59 3.47
C ILE A 64 3.56 3.04 4.93
N TYR A 65 2.54 3.71 5.47
CA TYR A 65 2.54 4.13 6.87
C TYR A 65 2.54 2.93 7.82
N ASP A 66 1.64 1.96 7.59
CA ASP A 66 1.55 0.76 8.41
C ASP A 66 2.85 -0.05 8.36
N MET A 67 3.44 -0.17 7.18
CA MET A 67 4.71 -0.88 6.98
C MET A 67 5.89 -0.22 7.72
N ASN A 68 5.93 1.12 7.79
CA ASN A 68 6.93 1.82 8.59
C ASN A 68 6.77 1.58 10.09
N LEU A 69 5.53 1.43 10.58
CA LEU A 69 5.27 1.10 11.97
C LEU A 69 5.73 -0.33 12.28
N GLU A 70 5.41 -1.28 11.41
CA GLU A 70 5.82 -2.68 11.51
C GLU A 70 7.35 -2.81 11.51
N ILE A 71 8.04 -2.10 10.62
CA ILE A 71 9.51 -2.06 10.59
C ILE A 71 10.09 -1.54 11.91
N LYS A 72 9.46 -0.53 12.53
CA LYS A 72 9.93 -0.02 13.84
C LYS A 72 9.73 -1.04 14.96
N GLN A 73 8.60 -1.73 14.97
CA GLN A 73 8.33 -2.79 15.95
C GLN A 73 9.33 -3.93 15.79
N LEU A 74 9.51 -4.42 14.56
CA LEU A 74 10.49 -5.46 14.26
C LEU A 74 11.92 -5.08 14.65
N ASN A 75 12.32 -3.82 14.43
CA ASN A 75 13.65 -3.36 14.85
C ASN A 75 13.81 -3.35 16.38
N ASN A 76 12.77 -2.94 17.12
CA ASN A 76 12.81 -2.97 18.58
C ASN A 76 12.90 -4.40 19.11
N ASP A 77 12.12 -5.33 18.54
CA ASP A 77 12.15 -6.75 18.92
C ASP A 77 13.52 -7.36 18.60
N TYR A 78 14.09 -7.02 17.44
CA TYR A 78 15.44 -7.47 17.06
C TYR A 78 16.52 -6.92 18.00
N GLN A 79 16.40 -5.67 18.44
CA GLN A 79 17.31 -5.10 19.43
C GLN A 79 17.19 -5.80 20.79
N ALA A 80 15.95 -6.03 21.26
CA ALA A 80 15.72 -6.75 22.52
C ALA A 80 16.31 -8.17 22.47
N MET A 81 16.04 -8.91 21.40
CA MET A 81 16.57 -10.26 21.19
C MET A 81 18.10 -10.27 21.11
N ASN A 82 18.73 -9.26 20.50
CA ASN A 82 20.19 -9.16 20.47
C ASN A 82 20.79 -8.91 21.86
N VAL A 83 20.16 -8.06 22.68
CA VAL A 83 20.59 -7.82 24.06
C VAL A 83 20.49 -9.11 24.88
N GLU A 84 19.38 -9.83 24.77
CA GLU A 84 19.21 -11.13 25.44
C GLU A 84 20.28 -12.14 24.99
N MET A 85 20.57 -12.20 23.68
CA MET A 85 21.61 -13.08 23.13
C MET A 85 23.01 -12.71 23.64
N GLU A 86 23.32 -11.42 23.73
CA GLU A 86 24.60 -10.93 24.25
C GLU A 86 24.74 -11.26 25.74
N GLU A 87 23.67 -11.08 26.52
CA GLU A 87 23.61 -11.47 27.92
C GLU A 87 23.83 -12.98 28.09
N LEU A 88 23.12 -13.80 27.31
CA LEU A 88 23.28 -15.25 27.34
C LEU A 88 24.70 -15.68 26.98
N LYS A 89 25.30 -15.08 25.95
CA LYS A 89 26.70 -15.33 25.58
C LYS A 89 27.65 -14.98 26.71
N LYS A 90 27.45 -13.84 27.37
CA LYS A 90 28.25 -13.43 28.52
C LYS A 90 28.11 -14.40 29.70
N GLN A 91 26.89 -14.88 29.98
CA GLN A 91 26.67 -15.89 31.00
C GLN A 91 27.39 -17.20 30.66
N VAL A 92 27.32 -17.65 29.40
CA VAL A 92 28.03 -18.84 28.92
C VAL A 92 29.53 -18.67 29.04
N GLU A 93 30.08 -17.51 28.70
CA GLU A 93 31.51 -17.21 28.87
C GLU A 93 31.91 -17.28 30.35
N MET A 94 31.16 -16.62 31.23
CA MET A 94 31.37 -16.67 32.70
C MET A 94 31.21 -18.07 33.33
N LEU A 95 30.42 -18.95 32.69
CA LEU A 95 30.25 -20.35 33.09
C LEU A 95 31.35 -21.24 32.51
N SER A 96 31.81 -20.91 31.31
CA SER A 96 32.89 -21.62 30.60
C SER A 96 34.27 -21.19 31.07
N ASP A 97 34.37 -20.14 31.89
CA ASP A 97 35.61 -19.65 32.46
C ASP A 97 36.37 -20.79 33.18
N PRO A 98 37.56 -21.18 32.68
CA PRO A 98 38.27 -22.35 33.15
C PRO A 98 38.73 -22.22 34.61
N GLU A 99 38.97 -21.00 35.10
CA GLU A 99 39.27 -20.75 36.51
C GLU A 99 38.09 -21.05 37.43
N ARG A 100 36.86 -20.74 36.99
CA ARG A 100 35.64 -21.02 37.76
C ARG A 100 35.35 -22.52 37.78
N ILE A 101 35.53 -23.18 36.64
CA ILE A 101 35.41 -24.63 36.52
C ILE A 101 36.45 -25.31 37.42
N ARG A 102 37.71 -24.84 37.43
CA ARG A 102 38.75 -25.33 38.34
C ARG A 102 38.38 -25.16 39.81
N LYS A 103 37.92 -23.96 40.21
CA LYS A 103 37.46 -23.72 41.60
C LYS A 103 36.29 -24.61 41.99
N MET A 104 35.28 -24.79 41.12
CA MET A 104 34.17 -25.71 41.40
C MET A 104 34.65 -27.17 41.49
N ALA A 105 35.54 -27.59 40.60
CA ALA A 105 36.11 -28.93 40.61
C ALA A 105 36.90 -29.20 41.91
N GLU A 106 37.73 -28.24 42.35
CA GLU A 106 38.47 -28.30 43.61
C GLU A 106 37.52 -28.37 44.82
N THR A 107 36.44 -27.58 44.86
CA THR A 107 35.44 -27.66 45.94
C THR A 107 34.69 -28.99 45.97
N GLN A 108 34.58 -29.68 44.84
CA GLN A 108 33.99 -31.01 44.73
C GLN A 108 35.02 -32.13 44.97
N GLY A 109 36.25 -31.79 45.36
CA GLY A 109 37.30 -32.76 45.69
C GLY A 109 38.03 -33.34 44.47
N MET A 110 37.84 -32.77 43.28
CA MET A 110 38.56 -33.18 42.08
C MET A 110 39.94 -32.51 42.04
N VAL A 111 40.98 -33.30 41.73
CA VAL A 111 42.37 -32.83 41.60
C VAL A 111 42.79 -32.82 40.13
N SER A 112 43.43 -31.73 39.70
CA SER A 112 43.91 -31.58 38.32
C SER A 112 45.08 -32.54 38.05
N SER A 113 44.91 -33.47 37.12
CA SER A 113 45.95 -34.43 36.70
C SER A 113 47.06 -33.82 35.84
N LEU A 114 47.00 -32.51 35.57
CA LEU A 114 47.95 -31.80 34.70
C LEU A 114 49.30 -31.54 35.38
N GLU A 115 49.40 -31.67 36.71
CA GLU A 115 50.65 -31.46 37.45
C GLU A 115 51.17 -32.72 38.16
N GLY A 116 50.46 -33.84 38.05
CA GLY A 116 50.88 -35.10 38.65
C GLY A 116 50.21 -36.27 37.94
N GLY A 117 51.03 -37.12 37.32
CA GLY A 117 50.57 -38.35 36.68
C GLY A 117 49.64 -39.15 37.60
N ILE A 118 48.65 -39.80 36.98
CA ILE A 118 47.58 -40.54 37.65
C ILE A 118 48.22 -41.58 38.59
N THR A 119 48.19 -41.33 39.90
CA THR A 119 48.65 -42.28 40.91
C THR A 119 47.46 -43.06 41.44
N VAL A 120 47.33 -44.30 40.98
CA VAL A 120 46.35 -45.25 41.50
C VAL A 120 46.93 -45.86 42.78
N LYS A 121 46.34 -45.55 43.94
CA LYS A 121 46.63 -46.29 45.18
C LYS A 121 45.99 -47.67 45.09
N THR A 122 46.75 -48.64 44.57
CA THR A 122 46.49 -50.05 44.92
C THR A 122 47.17 -50.30 46.26
N GLY A 123 46.43 -50.87 47.22
CA GLY A 123 46.90 -51.05 48.59
C GLY A 123 48.13 -51.94 48.66
N ASP A 124 49.28 -51.32 48.90
CA ASP A 124 50.28 -51.62 49.92
C ASP A 124 51.40 -50.58 49.77
N ASP A 125 51.98 -50.15 50.89
CA ASP A 125 52.82 -48.94 51.06
C ASP A 125 54.16 -48.94 50.27
N GLU A 126 54.13 -48.90 48.94
CA GLU A 126 55.27 -48.51 48.11
C GLU A 126 54.83 -47.67 46.90
N ILE A 127 55.18 -46.39 46.90
CA ILE A 127 54.98 -45.49 45.76
C ILE A 127 56.08 -45.77 44.73
N LYS A 128 55.75 -46.54 43.68
CA LYS A 128 56.59 -46.67 42.48
C LYS A 128 55.90 -46.01 41.29
N SER A 129 56.61 -45.04 40.70
CA SER A 129 56.21 -44.33 39.49
C SER A 129 56.28 -45.28 38.29
N ALA A 130 55.13 -45.66 37.74
CA ALA A 130 55.03 -46.53 36.58
C ALA A 130 54.78 -45.72 35.30
N MET A 131 55.76 -44.91 34.88
CA MET A 131 55.95 -44.60 33.46
C MET A 131 57.27 -43.88 33.24
N ARG A 132 58.23 -44.61 32.65
CA ARG A 132 59.38 -44.03 31.97
C ARG A 132 59.67 -44.93 30.78
N GLU A 133 59.05 -44.59 29.66
CA GLU A 133 59.53 -44.69 28.27
C GLU A 133 58.51 -44.00 27.35
#